data_AF-A0A962VIW6-F1
#
_entry.id   AF-A0A962VIW6-F1
#
_cell.length_a   1.000
_cell.length_b   1.000
_cell.length_c   1.000
_cell.angle_alpha   90.00
_cell.angle_beta   90.00
_cell.angle_gamma   90.00
#
_symmetry.space_group_name_H-M   'P 1'
#
loop_
_entity.id
_entity.type
_entity.pdbx_description
1 polymer ?
#
loop_
_entity_poly.entity_id
_entity_poly.type
_entity_poly.pdbx_seq_one_letter_code
_entity_poly.pdbx_strand_id
1 'polypeptide(L)'
;ILIGILVLTVIAWYAGLAPMPETFFSLPALPQESLFALDFSQVFTATFMTVVIAFMFVDIFDTSGTLIGVGRLAGFLDKEGRLPGSDRAFSADAVGTSVGALFGTSTVTTYIESATGVEEGGRTGLTAVVSGLLFLLALFFIPLVTAVPALATAPALIIVGTMMMAGAADLEWNQMDDAIPAFLTVVIMPLTYSIANGITIGLVCYVVLKLITGKIRDINPVLFILALLLAAYYADVAHLLGWMGAAAA
;
A
#
# COMPACT_ATOMS: atom_id res chain seq x y z
N ILE A 1 -9.10 -18.54 -1.29
CA ILE A 1 -8.51 -17.70 -2.37
C ILE A 1 -7.66 -18.54 -3.34
N LEU A 2 -6.55 -19.14 -2.89
CA LEU A 2 -5.60 -19.86 -3.77
C LEU A 2 -6.22 -20.99 -4.60
N ILE A 3 -7.06 -21.84 -4.00
CA ILE A 3 -7.75 -22.93 -4.73
C ILE A 3 -8.62 -22.37 -5.86
N GLY A 4 -9.29 -21.23 -5.63
CA GLY A 4 -10.11 -20.57 -6.65
C GLY A 4 -9.27 -20.08 -7.83
N ILE A 5 -8.12 -19.46 -7.55
CA ILE A 5 -7.17 -19.03 -8.59
C ILE A 5 -6.70 -20.24 -9.41
N LEU A 6 -6.30 -21.33 -8.74
CA LEU A 6 -5.84 -22.55 -9.41
C LEU A 6 -6.92 -23.16 -10.31
N VAL A 7 -8.14 -23.33 -9.80
CA VAL A 7 -9.25 -23.90 -10.57
C VAL A 7 -9.59 -23.03 -11.78
N LEU A 8 -9.71 -21.72 -11.60
CA LEU A 8 -9.99 -20.79 -12.71
C LEU A 8 -8.86 -20.74 -13.74
N THR A 9 -7.61 -20.82 -13.30
CA THR A 9 -6.45 -20.86 -14.20
C THR A 9 -6.48 -22.12 -15.07
N VAL A 10 -6.73 -23.29 -14.47
CA VAL A 10 -6.84 -24.55 -15.20
C VAL A 10 -7.99 -24.50 -16.21
N ILE A 11 -9.16 -24.01 -15.80
CA ILE A 11 -10.30 -23.82 -16.71
C ILE A 11 -9.94 -22.87 -17.85
N ALA A 12 -9.26 -21.76 -17.58
CA ALA A 12 -8.87 -20.78 -18.59
C ALA A 12 -7.88 -21.34 -19.62
N TRP A 13 -6.93 -22.17 -19.19
CA TRP A 13 -6.03 -22.88 -20.12
C TRP A 13 -6.77 -23.85 -21.03
N TYR A 14 -7.66 -24.69 -20.47
CA TYR A 14 -8.44 -25.65 -21.27
C TYR A 14 -9.47 -24.97 -22.18
N ALA A 15 -10.02 -23.83 -21.78
CA ALA A 15 -10.94 -23.04 -22.58
C ALA A 15 -10.24 -22.20 -23.67
N GLY A 16 -8.90 -22.19 -23.71
CA GLY A 16 -8.12 -21.38 -24.65
C GLY A 16 -8.18 -19.87 -24.39
N LEU A 17 -8.60 -19.46 -23.18
CA LEU A 17 -8.69 -18.06 -22.76
C LEU A 17 -7.35 -17.50 -22.27
N ALA A 18 -6.39 -18.37 -21.98
CA ALA A 18 -5.05 -18.00 -21.54
C ALA A 18 -4.01 -19.00 -22.10
N PRO A 19 -2.82 -18.54 -22.52
CA PRO A 19 -1.77 -19.43 -22.98
C PRO A 19 -1.26 -20.29 -21.80
N MET A 20 -1.10 -21.58 -22.06
CA MET A 20 -0.45 -22.48 -21.11
C MET A 20 1.05 -22.12 -21.03
N PRO A 21 1.68 -22.19 -19.84
CA PRO A 21 3.11 -21.91 -19.73
C PRO A 21 3.93 -22.88 -20.58
N GLU A 22 4.83 -22.36 -21.42
CA GLU A 22 5.72 -23.16 -22.26
C GLU A 22 6.74 -23.94 -21.44
N THR A 23 7.12 -23.39 -20.29
CA THR A 23 8.02 -24.03 -19.32
C THR A 23 7.45 -23.86 -17.92
N PHE A 24 7.65 -24.85 -17.05
CA PHE A 24 7.22 -24.77 -15.65
C PHE A 24 8.31 -24.22 -14.73
N PHE A 25 9.55 -24.20 -15.22
CA PHE A 25 10.74 -23.83 -14.45
C PHE A 25 11.64 -22.94 -15.29
N SER A 26 12.09 -21.84 -14.71
CA SER A 26 13.11 -20.96 -15.30
C SER A 26 14.08 -20.47 -14.23
N LEU A 27 15.32 -20.20 -14.63
CA LEU A 27 16.22 -19.42 -13.79
C LEU A 27 15.67 -18.00 -13.65
N PRO A 28 15.40 -17.51 -12.42
CA PRO A 28 14.88 -16.16 -12.23
C PRO A 28 15.90 -15.13 -12.71
N ALA A 29 15.43 -14.20 -13.53
CA ALA A 29 16.22 -13.06 -13.97
C ALA A 29 16.18 -11.96 -12.90
N LEU A 30 17.30 -11.24 -12.75
CA LEU A 30 17.32 -10.03 -11.95
C LEU A 30 16.55 -8.91 -12.67
N PRO A 31 15.84 -8.04 -11.95
CA PRO A 31 15.10 -6.93 -12.55
C PRO A 31 16.08 -5.84 -13.00
N GLN A 32 16.63 -5.97 -14.21
CA GLN A 32 17.75 -5.13 -14.68
C GLN A 32 17.42 -3.63 -14.74
N GLU A 33 16.16 -3.28 -14.99
CA GLU A 33 15.71 -1.89 -15.14
C GLU A 33 15.52 -1.17 -13.79
N SER A 34 15.22 -1.92 -12.72
CA SER A 34 14.87 -1.33 -11.42
C SER A 34 15.86 -1.67 -10.30
N LEU A 35 16.69 -2.70 -10.49
CA LEU A 35 17.71 -3.12 -9.53
C LEU A 35 18.78 -2.03 -9.37
N PHE A 36 18.87 -1.45 -8.17
CA PHE A 36 19.75 -0.33 -7.85
C PHE A 36 19.61 0.88 -8.78
N ALA A 37 18.46 1.03 -9.45
CA ALA A 37 18.17 2.15 -10.34
C ALA A 37 17.79 3.41 -9.53
N LEU A 38 18.73 3.88 -8.70
CA LEU A 38 18.56 5.04 -7.83
C LEU A 38 18.73 6.33 -8.63
N ASP A 39 17.65 7.08 -8.79
CA ASP A 39 17.67 8.41 -9.39
C ASP A 39 17.55 9.50 -8.32
N PHE A 40 18.64 10.24 -8.13
CA PHE A 40 18.69 11.36 -7.17
C PHE A 40 18.40 12.72 -7.82
N SER A 41 18.13 12.78 -9.13
CA SER A 41 17.94 14.03 -9.86
C SER A 41 16.79 14.87 -9.32
N GLN A 42 15.73 14.22 -8.85
CA GLN A 42 14.51 14.88 -8.36
C GLN A 42 14.46 15.02 -6.84
N VAL A 43 15.50 14.63 -6.10
CA VAL A 43 15.45 14.51 -4.63
C VAL A 43 15.19 15.84 -3.93
N PHE A 44 15.67 16.95 -4.50
CA PHE A 44 15.44 18.30 -3.98
C PHE A 44 14.16 18.97 -4.53
N THR A 45 13.36 18.26 -5.34
CA THR A 45 12.08 18.80 -5.79
C THR A 45 11.05 18.77 -4.68
N ALA A 46 10.21 19.81 -4.63
CA ALA A 46 9.06 19.84 -3.72
C ALA A 46 8.16 18.62 -3.93
N THR A 47 7.98 18.18 -5.18
CA THR A 47 7.23 16.97 -5.54
C THR A 47 7.74 15.74 -4.79
N PHE A 48 9.02 15.42 -4.96
CA PHE A 48 9.63 14.24 -4.39
C PHE A 48 9.56 14.28 -2.86
N MET A 49 9.94 15.41 -2.26
CA MET A 49 9.92 15.57 -0.81
C MET A 49 8.51 15.38 -0.24
N THR A 50 7.50 15.93 -0.91
CA THR A 50 6.12 15.85 -0.42
C THR A 50 5.55 14.44 -0.56
N VAL A 51 5.83 13.75 -1.67
CA VAL A 51 5.45 12.35 -1.87
C VAL A 51 6.13 11.46 -0.83
N VAL A 52 7.44 11.62 -0.61
CA VAL A 52 8.18 10.83 0.39
C VAL A 52 7.61 11.03 1.80
N ILE A 53 7.35 12.27 2.21
CA ILE A 53 6.78 12.55 3.54
C ILE A 53 5.37 11.94 3.65
N ALA A 54 4.52 12.09 2.62
CA ALA A 54 3.18 11.53 2.63
C ALA A 54 3.19 10.00 2.74
N PHE A 55 3.97 9.33 1.90
CA PHE A 55 4.12 7.88 1.93
C PHE A 55 4.76 7.39 3.22
N MET A 56 5.70 8.13 3.81
CA MET A 56 6.27 7.78 5.12
C MET A 56 5.19 7.73 6.20
N PHE A 57 4.27 8.71 6.24
CA PHE A 57 3.18 8.68 7.21
C PHE A 57 2.18 7.56 6.94
N VAL A 58 1.85 7.33 5.66
CA VAL A 58 0.98 6.21 5.27
C VAL A 58 1.60 4.88 5.69
N ASP A 59 2.88 4.66 5.40
CA ASP A 59 3.62 3.44 5.76
C ASP A 59 3.69 3.22 7.27
N ILE A 60 3.96 4.28 8.05
CA ILE A 60 3.92 4.21 9.52
C ILE A 60 2.52 3.81 10.02
N PHE A 61 1.46 4.39 9.46
CA PHE A 61 0.10 4.09 9.90
C PHE A 61 -0.39 2.72 9.44
N ASP A 62 -0.04 2.30 8.24
CA ASP A 62 -0.33 0.96 7.71
C ASP A 62 0.33 -0.08 8.60
N THR A 63 1.64 0.03 8.83
CA THR A 63 2.40 -0.88 9.70
C THR A 63 1.89 -0.85 11.14
N SER A 64 1.56 0.33 11.68
CA SER A 64 0.97 0.44 13.03
C SER A 64 -0.39 -0.26 13.10
N GLY A 65 -1.28 -0.01 12.14
CA GLY A 65 -2.62 -0.56 12.10
C GLY A 65 -2.62 -2.08 11.98
N THR A 66 -1.82 -2.63 11.08
CA THR A 66 -1.69 -4.08 10.89
C THR A 66 -0.97 -4.75 12.06
N LEU A 67 0.09 -4.15 12.62
CA LEU A 67 0.78 -4.70 13.79
C LEU A 67 -0.13 -4.74 15.03
N ILE A 68 -0.92 -3.69 15.27
CA ILE A 68 -1.89 -3.68 16.37
C ILE A 68 -3.02 -4.66 16.08
N GLY A 69 -3.54 -4.70 14.86
CA GLY A 69 -4.61 -5.60 14.45
C GLY A 69 -4.24 -7.08 14.61
N VAL A 70 -3.12 -7.49 14.00
CA VAL A 70 -2.59 -8.85 14.11
C VAL A 70 -2.11 -9.14 15.52
N GLY A 71 -1.44 -8.19 16.19
CA GLY A 71 -0.96 -8.33 17.56
C GLY A 71 -2.09 -8.54 18.56
N ARG A 72 -3.25 -7.92 18.35
CA ARG A 72 -4.46 -8.16 19.14
C ARG A 72 -4.96 -9.58 19.00
N LEU A 73 -5.07 -10.08 17.77
CA LEU A 73 -5.49 -11.45 17.47
C LEU A 73 -4.46 -12.48 18.00
N ALA A 74 -3.18 -12.12 17.96
CA ALA A 74 -2.09 -12.92 18.50
C ALA A 74 -2.06 -12.97 20.03
N GLY A 75 -2.78 -12.08 20.72
CA GLY A 75 -2.68 -11.91 22.17
C GLY A 75 -1.34 -11.31 22.62
N PHE A 76 -0.70 -10.50 21.78
CA PHE A 76 0.60 -9.88 22.06
C PHE A 76 0.49 -8.46 22.64
N LEU A 77 -0.70 -7.86 22.66
CA LEU A 77 -0.89 -6.54 23.26
C LEU A 77 -0.82 -6.59 24.80
N ASP A 78 -0.21 -5.57 25.39
CA ASP A 78 -0.22 -5.34 26.84
C ASP A 78 -1.60 -4.87 27.34
N LYS A 79 -1.73 -4.68 28.65
CA LYS A 79 -3.00 -4.25 29.28
C LYS A 79 -3.45 -2.86 28.84
N GLU A 80 -2.53 -2.06 28.32
CA GLU A 80 -2.78 -0.73 27.80
C GLU A 80 -2.99 -0.73 26.28
N GLY A 81 -3.05 -1.90 25.65
CA GLY A 81 -3.27 -2.06 24.21
C GLY A 81 -2.04 -1.77 23.35
N ARG A 82 -0.84 -1.66 23.94
CA ARG A 82 0.41 -1.43 23.20
C ARG A 82 1.08 -2.75 22.85
N LEU A 83 1.78 -2.78 21.73
CA LEU A 83 2.57 -3.94 21.32
C LEU A 83 3.98 -3.86 21.96
N PRO A 84 4.36 -4.76 22.87
CA PRO A 84 5.71 -4.79 23.44
C PRO A 84 6.75 -5.01 22.35
N GLY A 85 7.82 -4.20 22.34
CA GLY A 85 8.87 -4.31 21.32
C GLY A 85 8.45 -3.78 19.94
N SER A 86 7.47 -2.87 19.88
CA SER A 86 7.03 -2.24 18.63
C SER A 86 8.17 -1.55 17.87
N ASP A 87 9.16 -1.01 18.57
CA ASP A 87 10.38 -0.44 18.01
C ASP A 87 11.11 -1.41 17.08
N ARG A 88 11.20 -2.69 17.45
CA ARG A 88 11.83 -3.72 16.63
C ARG A 88 10.99 -4.08 15.41
N ALA A 89 9.67 -4.07 15.56
CA ALA A 89 8.74 -4.32 14.45
C ALA A 89 8.82 -3.19 13.40
N PHE A 90 8.76 -1.93 13.82
CA PHE A 90 8.97 -0.78 12.93
C PHE A 90 10.37 -0.77 12.31
N SER A 91 11.40 -1.21 13.04
CA SER A 91 12.76 -1.32 12.47
C SER A 91 12.83 -2.39 11.39
N ALA A 92 12.18 -3.54 11.58
CA ALA A 92 12.14 -4.61 10.58
C ALA A 92 11.41 -4.17 9.31
N ASP A 93 10.31 -3.45 9.47
CA ASP A 93 9.54 -2.84 8.38
C ASP A 93 10.37 -1.81 7.59
N ALA A 94 10.99 -0.86 8.28
CA ALA A 94 11.85 0.16 7.65
C ALA A 94 13.04 -0.46 6.90
N VAL A 95 13.68 -1.49 7.46
CA VAL A 95 14.74 -2.24 6.78
C VAL A 95 14.19 -2.99 5.58
N GLY A 96 13.04 -3.65 5.71
CA GLY A 96 12.37 -4.37 4.62
C GLY A 96 12.04 -3.46 3.45
N THR A 97 11.42 -2.31 3.71
CA THR A 97 11.07 -1.29 2.71
C THR A 97 12.32 -0.68 2.08
N SER A 98 13.35 -0.34 2.88
CA SER A 98 14.58 0.25 2.34
C SER A 98 15.35 -0.73 1.45
N VAL A 99 15.48 -1.99 1.88
CA VAL A 99 16.14 -3.04 1.09
C VAL A 99 15.28 -3.37 -0.13
N GLY A 100 13.96 -3.48 0.01
CA GLY A 100 13.04 -3.72 -1.10
C GLY A 100 13.16 -2.66 -2.20
N ALA A 101 13.21 -1.38 -1.82
CA ALA A 101 13.41 -0.28 -2.76
C ALA A 101 14.71 -0.42 -3.58
N LEU A 102 15.79 -0.94 -2.99
CA LEU A 102 17.05 -1.22 -3.72
C LEU A 102 16.89 -2.32 -4.77
N PHE A 103 15.99 -3.28 -4.55
CA PHE A 103 15.64 -4.30 -5.53
C PHE A 103 14.53 -3.85 -6.50
N GLY A 104 14.10 -2.59 -6.42
CA GLY A 104 13.12 -2.02 -7.34
C GLY A 104 11.68 -2.45 -7.08
N THR A 105 11.37 -2.92 -5.86
CA THR A 105 9.98 -3.16 -5.42
C THR A 105 9.39 -1.91 -4.75
N SER A 106 8.07 -1.85 -4.65
CA SER A 106 7.36 -0.86 -3.83
C SER A 106 7.65 -1.05 -2.33
N THR A 107 7.07 -0.19 -1.50
CA THR A 107 7.12 -0.35 -0.03
C THR A 107 6.65 -1.76 0.36
N VAL A 108 7.35 -2.36 1.31
CA VAL A 108 7.04 -3.69 1.85
C VAL A 108 6.32 -3.46 3.15
N THR A 109 5.19 -4.13 3.36
CA THR A 109 4.40 -3.94 4.58
C THR A 109 3.97 -5.27 5.20
N THR A 110 3.44 -5.19 6.40
CA THR A 110 2.90 -6.33 7.15
C THR A 110 1.46 -6.62 6.72
N TYR A 111 1.16 -7.89 6.41
CA TYR A 111 -0.14 -8.29 5.85
C TYR A 111 -1.14 -8.66 6.95
N ILE A 112 -2.34 -8.08 6.92
CA ILE A 112 -3.44 -8.41 7.84
C ILE A 112 -3.90 -9.86 7.68
N GLU A 113 -3.76 -10.44 6.49
CA GLU A 113 -4.08 -11.83 6.17
C GLU A 113 -3.24 -12.81 6.99
N SER A 114 -2.07 -12.38 7.46
CA SER A 114 -1.20 -13.16 8.36
C SER A 114 -1.87 -13.45 9.71
N ALA A 115 -2.94 -12.72 10.06
CA ALA A 115 -3.78 -13.02 11.21
C ALA A 115 -4.27 -14.47 11.21
N THR A 116 -4.69 -14.99 10.05
CA THR A 116 -5.13 -16.39 9.91
C THR A 116 -4.01 -17.37 10.25
N GLY A 117 -2.77 -17.07 9.86
CA GLY A 117 -1.61 -17.88 10.21
C GLY A 117 -1.28 -17.86 11.71
N VAL A 118 -1.57 -16.75 12.39
CA VAL A 118 -1.42 -16.64 13.85
C VAL A 118 -2.52 -17.40 14.57
N GLU A 119 -3.77 -17.34 14.09
CA GLU A 119 -4.91 -18.09 14.62
C GLU A 119 -4.68 -19.61 14.53
N GLU A 120 -4.06 -20.08 13.45
CA GLU A 120 -3.63 -21.47 13.28
C GLU A 120 -2.37 -21.84 14.11
N GLY A 121 -1.85 -20.92 14.93
CA GLY A 121 -0.77 -21.17 15.89
C GLY A 121 0.63 -20.67 15.49
N GLY A 122 0.76 -19.98 14.36
CA GLY A 122 2.01 -19.41 13.87
C GLY A 122 2.49 -18.20 14.67
N ARG A 123 3.02 -18.41 15.88
CA ARG A 123 3.35 -17.34 16.85
C ARG A 123 4.83 -17.00 17.00
N THR A 124 5.74 -17.82 16.46
CA THR A 124 7.19 -17.69 16.69
C THR A 124 7.94 -16.94 15.60
N GLY A 125 7.24 -16.51 14.54
CA GLY A 125 7.86 -15.93 13.34
C GLY A 125 8.50 -16.96 12.40
N LEU A 126 8.66 -18.22 12.82
CA LEU A 126 9.20 -19.28 11.96
C LEU A 126 8.32 -19.49 10.73
N THR A 127 7.00 -19.35 10.86
CA THR A 127 6.05 -19.39 9.74
C THR A 127 6.35 -18.30 8.71
N ALA A 128 6.64 -17.08 9.14
CA ALA A 128 7.01 -15.98 8.26
C ALA A 128 8.35 -16.23 7.55
N VAL A 129 9.36 -16.75 8.26
CA VAL A 129 10.66 -17.11 7.67
C VAL A 129 10.52 -18.21 6.63
N VAL A 130 9.79 -19.28 6.95
CA VAL A 130 9.53 -20.39 6.02
C VAL A 130 8.76 -19.90 4.80
N SER A 131 7.72 -19.09 4.99
CA SER A 131 6.98 -18.48 3.87
C SER A 131 7.89 -17.63 2.98
N GLY A 132 8.78 -16.81 3.56
CA GLY A 132 9.76 -16.02 2.81
C GLY A 132 10.71 -16.89 1.98
N LEU A 133 11.23 -17.98 2.56
CA LEU A 133 12.06 -18.94 1.84
C LEU A 133 11.30 -19.63 0.70
N LEU A 134 10.03 -19.99 0.93
CA LEU A 134 9.18 -20.57 -0.10
C LEU A 134 8.90 -19.57 -1.24
N PHE A 135 8.73 -18.28 -0.94
CA PHE A 135 8.61 -17.24 -1.96
C PHE A 135 9.91 -17.05 -2.76
N LEU A 136 11.08 -17.18 -2.14
CA LEU A 136 12.35 -17.21 -2.88
C LEU A 136 12.46 -18.41 -3.81
N LEU A 137 11.99 -19.59 -3.37
CA LEU A 137 11.92 -20.78 -4.23
C LEU A 137 10.86 -20.63 -5.33
N ALA A 138 9.78 -19.88 -5.07
CA ALA A 138 8.74 -19.60 -6.06
C ALA A 138 9.25 -18.80 -7.26
N LEU A 139 10.38 -18.07 -7.13
CA LEU A 139 11.02 -17.36 -8.24
C LEU A 139 11.42 -18.29 -9.39
N PHE A 140 11.74 -19.55 -9.11
CA PHE A 140 12.02 -20.52 -10.16
C PHE A 140 10.78 -20.96 -10.95
N PHE A 141 9.59 -20.72 -10.38
CA PHE A 141 8.29 -21.01 -10.98
C PHE A 141 7.62 -19.75 -11.55
N ILE A 142 8.37 -18.66 -11.79
CA ILE A 142 7.87 -17.44 -12.45
C ILE A 142 7.04 -17.74 -13.71
N PRO A 143 7.44 -18.64 -14.63
CA PRO A 143 6.66 -18.94 -15.82
C PRO A 143 5.24 -19.44 -15.51
N LEU A 144 5.07 -20.17 -14.40
CA LEU A 144 3.77 -20.63 -13.94
C LEU A 144 2.95 -19.48 -13.37
N VAL A 145 3.59 -18.60 -12.58
CA VAL A 145 2.93 -17.44 -11.96
C VAL A 145 2.47 -16.43 -13.01
N THR A 146 3.28 -16.17 -14.04
CA THR A 146 2.93 -15.25 -15.13
C THR A 146 1.90 -15.80 -16.10
N ALA A 147 1.75 -17.13 -16.16
CA ALA A 147 0.71 -17.78 -16.96
C ALA A 147 -0.68 -17.80 -16.29
N VAL A 148 -0.79 -17.33 -15.04
CA VAL A 148 -2.07 -17.13 -14.36
C VAL A 148 -2.80 -15.94 -15.01
N PRO A 149 -3.99 -16.12 -15.61
CA PRO A 149 -4.71 -15.03 -16.25
C PRO A 149 -5.29 -14.06 -15.21
N ALA A 150 -5.38 -12.78 -15.59
CA ALA A 150 -5.99 -11.75 -14.76
C ALA A 150 -7.45 -12.06 -14.35
N LEU A 151 -8.19 -12.81 -15.19
CA LEU A 151 -9.55 -13.24 -14.85
C LEU A 151 -9.58 -14.17 -13.63
N ALA A 152 -8.54 -14.98 -13.42
CA ALA A 152 -8.46 -15.92 -12.31
C ALA A 152 -8.09 -15.21 -11.00
N THR A 153 -7.33 -14.11 -11.08
CA THR A 153 -6.96 -13.31 -9.90
C THR A 153 -8.00 -12.25 -9.55
N ALA A 154 -8.85 -11.82 -10.48
CA ALA A 154 -9.85 -10.78 -10.22
C ALA A 154 -10.78 -11.07 -9.01
N PRO A 155 -11.38 -12.27 -8.84
CA PRO A 155 -12.19 -12.57 -7.66
C PRO A 155 -11.40 -12.55 -6.36
N ALA A 156 -10.13 -12.97 -6.41
CA ALA A 156 -9.24 -12.93 -5.27
C ALA A 156 -8.96 -11.49 -4.84
N LEU A 157 -8.66 -10.61 -5.79
CA LEU A 157 -8.43 -9.17 -5.54
C LEU A 157 -9.67 -8.48 -4.98
N ILE A 158 -10.88 -8.85 -5.41
CA ILE A 158 -12.13 -8.32 -4.85
C ILE A 158 -12.28 -8.71 -3.38
N ILE A 159 -12.03 -9.97 -3.03
CA ILE A 159 -12.11 -10.45 -1.64
C ILE A 159 -11.06 -9.75 -0.78
N VAL A 160 -9.81 -9.68 -1.24
CA VAL A 160 -8.72 -9.01 -0.53
C VAL A 160 -9.04 -7.53 -0.32
N GLY A 161 -9.48 -6.81 -1.36
CA GLY A 161 -9.90 -5.42 -1.24
C GLY A 161 -11.06 -5.24 -0.25
N THR A 162 -12.01 -6.18 -0.22
CA THR A 162 -13.11 -6.17 0.76
C THR A 162 -12.61 -6.36 2.20
N MET A 163 -11.60 -7.23 2.40
CA MET A 163 -10.97 -7.41 3.70
C MET A 163 -10.19 -6.16 4.14
N MET A 164 -9.48 -5.51 3.21
CA MET A 164 -8.76 -4.26 3.50
C MET A 164 -9.72 -3.09 3.85
N MET A 165 -10.92 -3.06 3.24
CA MET A 165 -11.96 -2.09 3.59
C MET A 165 -12.50 -2.25 5.02
N ALA A 166 -12.20 -3.34 5.72
CA ALA A 166 -12.60 -3.50 7.13
C ALA A 166 -12.01 -2.39 8.02
N GLY A 167 -10.81 -1.89 7.73
CA GLY A 167 -10.23 -0.76 8.48
C GLY A 167 -11.03 0.54 8.31
N ALA A 168 -11.77 0.68 7.20
CA ALA A 168 -12.66 1.81 7.01
C ALA A 168 -13.85 1.78 7.99
N ALA A 169 -14.16 0.64 8.63
CA ALA A 169 -15.20 0.56 9.65
C ALA A 169 -14.84 1.29 10.95
N ASP A 170 -13.55 1.51 11.22
CA ASP A 170 -13.08 2.22 12.41
C ASP A 170 -13.17 3.75 12.27
N LEU A 171 -13.52 4.26 11.08
CA LEU A 171 -13.71 5.69 10.84
C LEU A 171 -15.04 6.19 11.42
N GLU A 172 -15.02 7.38 12.00
CA GLU A 172 -16.23 8.05 12.48
C GLU A 172 -17.06 8.64 11.32
N TRP A 173 -17.81 7.79 10.63
CA TRP A 173 -18.63 8.18 9.46
C TRP A 173 -19.71 9.23 9.75
N ASN A 174 -20.05 9.44 11.03
CA ASN A 174 -20.99 10.49 11.44
C ASN A 174 -20.36 11.89 11.48
N GLN A 175 -19.03 11.99 11.58
CA GLN A 175 -18.30 13.26 11.55
C GLN A 175 -17.92 13.58 10.10
N MET A 176 -18.67 14.49 9.46
CA MET A 176 -18.49 14.82 8.04
C MET A 176 -17.10 15.39 7.72
N ASP A 177 -16.46 16.04 8.68
CA ASP A 177 -15.10 16.56 8.58
C ASP A 177 -14.02 15.47 8.53
N ASP A 178 -14.34 14.23 8.91
CA ASP A 178 -13.48 13.04 8.78
C ASP A 178 -13.96 12.10 7.66
N ALA A 179 -15.29 11.94 7.53
CA ALA A 179 -15.91 11.06 6.55
C ALA A 179 -15.71 11.50 5.10
N ILE A 180 -15.84 12.80 4.80
CA ILE A 180 -15.67 13.33 3.43
C ILE A 180 -14.22 13.13 2.93
N PRO A 181 -13.17 13.52 3.69
CA PRO A 181 -11.79 13.27 3.31
C PRO A 181 -11.48 11.79 3.07
N ALA A 182 -11.93 10.91 3.97
CA ALA A 182 -11.72 9.48 3.85
C ALA A 182 -12.41 8.92 2.59
N PHE A 183 -13.66 9.30 2.33
CA PHE A 183 -14.39 8.93 1.13
C PHE A 183 -13.67 9.39 -0.15
N LEU A 184 -13.24 10.66 -0.20
CA LEU A 184 -12.49 11.18 -1.35
C LEU A 184 -11.18 10.44 -1.57
N THR A 185 -10.46 10.11 -0.50
CA THR A 185 -9.23 9.31 -0.57
C THR A 185 -9.50 7.97 -1.27
N VAL A 186 -10.48 7.22 -0.78
CA VAL A 186 -10.82 5.88 -1.30
C VAL A 186 -11.27 5.92 -2.76
N VAL A 187 -12.05 6.94 -3.15
CA VAL A 187 -12.63 7.02 -4.50
C VAL A 187 -11.64 7.58 -5.53
N ILE A 188 -10.80 8.55 -5.15
CA ILE A 188 -9.88 9.20 -6.09
C ILE A 188 -8.71 8.30 -6.46
N MET A 189 -8.21 7.46 -5.55
CA MET A 189 -7.12 6.51 -5.84
C MET A 189 -7.40 5.66 -7.10
N PRO A 190 -8.51 4.91 -7.20
CA PRO A 190 -8.80 4.12 -8.39
C PRO A 190 -9.18 4.98 -9.60
N LEU A 191 -9.88 6.10 -9.41
CA LEU A 191 -10.28 6.98 -10.53
C LEU A 191 -9.09 7.63 -11.23
N THR A 192 -8.02 7.92 -10.49
CA THR A 192 -6.82 8.57 -11.00
C THR A 192 -5.69 7.58 -11.30
N TYR A 193 -5.87 6.29 -10.99
CA TYR A 193 -4.83 5.26 -11.02
C TYR A 193 -3.56 5.67 -10.26
N SER A 194 -3.69 6.55 -9.25
CA SER A 194 -2.59 7.12 -8.50
C SER A 194 -2.93 7.20 -7.03
N ILE A 195 -2.24 6.38 -6.22
CA ILE A 195 -2.33 6.42 -4.76
C ILE A 195 -1.95 7.82 -4.25
N ALA A 196 -0.91 8.42 -4.84
CA ALA A 196 -0.44 9.76 -4.48
C ALA A 196 -1.52 10.84 -4.64
N ASN A 197 -2.28 10.79 -5.74
CA ASN A 197 -3.33 11.77 -6.02
C ASN A 197 -4.49 11.62 -5.01
N GLY A 198 -4.87 10.38 -4.69
CA GLY A 198 -5.89 10.08 -3.70
C GLY A 198 -5.52 10.58 -2.30
N ILE A 199 -4.31 10.27 -1.82
CA ILE A 199 -3.80 10.74 -0.53
C ILE A 199 -3.76 12.26 -0.48
N THR A 200 -3.28 12.90 -1.56
CA THR A 200 -3.16 14.35 -1.62
C THR A 200 -4.52 15.03 -1.47
N ILE A 201 -5.49 14.65 -2.29
CA ILE A 201 -6.80 15.29 -2.27
C ILE A 201 -7.52 15.00 -0.95
N GLY A 202 -7.41 13.77 -0.43
CA GLY A 202 -7.91 13.40 0.88
C GLY A 202 -7.35 14.28 2.00
N LEU A 203 -6.04 14.39 2.09
CA LEU A 203 -5.38 15.13 3.17
C LEU A 203 -5.64 16.64 3.10
N VAL A 204 -5.62 17.22 1.90
CA VAL A 204 -5.97 18.63 1.69
C VAL A 204 -7.42 18.88 2.09
N CYS A 205 -8.34 17.99 1.70
CA CYS A 205 -9.74 18.07 2.10
C CYS A 205 -9.92 18.00 3.62
N TYR A 206 -9.22 17.09 4.29
CA TYR A 206 -9.23 16.96 5.75
C TYR A 206 -8.85 18.27 6.45
N VAL A 207 -7.71 18.84 6.07
CA VAL A 207 -7.24 20.10 6.68
C VAL A 207 -8.20 21.25 6.39
N VAL A 208 -8.66 21.39 5.16
CA VAL A 208 -9.60 22.47 4.79
C VAL A 208 -10.91 22.35 5.57
N LEU A 209 -11.49 21.16 5.70
CA LEU A 209 -12.74 20.96 6.44
C LEU A 209 -12.58 21.20 7.94
N LYS A 210 -11.49 20.73 8.56
CA LYS A 210 -11.21 21.00 9.98
C LYS A 210 -10.95 22.48 10.25
N LEU A 211 -10.36 23.21 9.31
CA LEU A 211 -10.19 24.68 9.40
C LEU A 211 -11.55 25.40 9.34
N ILE A 212 -12.40 25.07 8.36
CA ILE A 212 -13.71 25.75 8.17
C ILE A 212 -14.67 25.43 9.32
N THR A 213 -14.64 24.21 9.86
CA THR A 213 -15.47 23.80 11.00
C THR A 213 -14.93 24.29 12.36
N GLY A 214 -13.78 24.98 12.38
CA GLY A 214 -13.17 25.52 13.60
C GLY A 214 -12.48 24.49 14.50
N LYS A 215 -12.38 23.22 14.07
CA LYS A 215 -11.74 22.11 14.79
C LYS A 215 -10.22 22.06 14.56
N ILE A 216 -9.57 23.22 14.63
CA ILE A 216 -8.12 23.37 14.33
C ILE A 216 -7.26 22.56 15.31
N ARG A 217 -7.73 22.37 16.55
CA ARG A 217 -7.03 21.62 17.60
C ARG A 217 -6.93 20.12 17.32
N ASP A 218 -7.77 19.58 16.45
CA ASP A 218 -7.79 18.17 16.09
C ASP A 218 -6.80 17.86 14.94
N ILE A 219 -6.20 18.89 14.34
CA ILE A 219 -5.24 18.75 13.26
C ILE A 219 -3.85 18.56 13.85
N ASN A 220 -3.26 17.39 13.64
CA ASN A 220 -1.85 17.17 13.95
C ASN A 220 -1.00 18.17 13.11
N PRO A 221 -0.06 18.92 13.72
CA PRO A 221 0.78 19.89 13.01
C PRO A 221 1.47 19.32 11.77
N VAL A 222 1.82 18.04 11.79
CA VAL A 222 2.48 17.39 10.65
C VAL A 222 1.52 17.19 9.48
N LEU A 223 0.29 16.75 9.74
CA LEU A 223 -0.76 16.62 8.71
C LEU A 223 -1.10 17.98 8.11
N PHE A 224 -1.10 19.03 8.93
CA PHE A 224 -1.32 20.40 8.48
C PHE A 224 -0.23 20.87 7.51
N ILE A 225 1.05 20.71 7.88
CA ILE A 225 2.19 21.08 7.03
C ILE A 225 2.17 20.28 5.73
N LEU A 226 1.90 18.98 5.82
CA LEU A 226 1.86 18.09 4.67
C LEU A 226 0.74 18.47 3.70
N ALA A 227 -0.46 18.76 4.20
CA ALA A 227 -1.57 19.25 3.37
C ALA A 227 -1.22 20.57 2.66
N LEU A 228 -0.55 21.49 3.36
CA LEU A 228 -0.11 22.77 2.79
C LEU A 228 0.91 22.59 1.66
N LEU A 229 1.91 21.73 1.88
CA LEU A 229 2.92 21.42 0.87
C LEU A 229 2.31 20.75 -0.37
N LEU A 230 1.41 19.78 -0.15
CA LEU A 230 0.69 19.08 -1.23
C LEU A 230 -0.24 20.03 -2.00
N ALA A 231 -0.97 20.89 -1.30
CA ALA A 231 -1.84 21.88 -1.93
C ALA A 231 -1.02 22.90 -2.77
N ALA A 232 0.11 23.38 -2.24
CA ALA A 232 1.00 24.30 -2.95
C ALA A 232 1.58 23.65 -4.22
N TYR A 233 2.03 22.40 -4.13
CA TYR A 233 2.54 21.66 -5.29
C TYR A 233 1.50 21.54 -6.41
N TYR A 234 0.28 21.11 -6.09
CA TYR A 234 -0.79 20.98 -7.10
C TYR A 234 -1.27 22.33 -7.63
N ALA A 235 -1.24 23.38 -6.81
CA ALA A 235 -1.52 24.74 -7.27
C ALA A 235 -0.46 25.22 -8.28
N ASP A 236 0.82 24.94 -8.05
CA ASP A 236 1.91 25.26 -8.98
C ASP A 236 1.82 24.44 -10.28
N VAL A 237 1.48 23.15 -10.21
CA VAL A 237 1.25 22.31 -11.40
C VAL A 237 0.05 22.81 -12.22
N ALA A 238 -1.05 23.19 -11.55
CA ALA A 238 -2.20 23.77 -12.22
C ALA A 238 -1.88 25.14 -12.85
N HIS A 239 -1.06 25.96 -12.19
CA HIS A 239 -0.59 27.24 -12.72
C HIS A 239 0.36 27.07 -13.92
N LEU A 240 1.24 26.06 -13.89
CA LEU A 240 2.13 25.70 -15.02
C LEU A 240 1.35 25.15 -16.23
N LEU A 241 0.35 24.28 -16.01
CA LEU A 241 -0.53 23.79 -17.07
C LEU A 241 -1.42 24.92 -17.62
N GLY A 242 -1.87 25.85 -16.78
CA GLY A 242 -2.56 27.07 -17.20
C GLY A 242 -1.69 27.99 -18.05
N TRP A 243 -0.40 28.12 -17.74
CA TRP A 243 0.57 28.87 -18.55
C TRP A 243 0.88 28.18 -19.88
N MET A 244 1.01 26.85 -19.91
CA MET A 244 1.20 26.09 -21.15
C MET A 244 -0.05 26.10 -22.05
N GLY A 245 -1.25 26.12 -21.45
CA GLY A 245 -2.51 26.31 -22.18
C GLY A 245 -2.69 27.73 -22.72
N ALA A 246 -2.20 28.75 -22.01
CA ALA A 246 -2.22 30.15 -22.48
C ALA A 246 -1.12 30.48 -23.49
N ALA A 247 0.01 29.75 -23.48
CA ALA A 247 1.07 29.88 -24.48
C ALA A 247 0.77 29.12 -25.79
N ALA A 248 -0.29 28.30 -25.80
CA ALA A 248 -0.76 27.56 -26.98
C ALA A 248 -2.00 28.19 -27.65
N ALA A 249 -2.39 29.41 -27.24
CA ALA A 249 -3.43 30.24 -27.85
C ALA A 249 -2.82 31.53 -28.40
#